data_AF-A0A1I4WZP5-F1
#
_entry.id   AF-A0A1I4WZP5-F1
#
_cell.length_a   1.000
_cell.length_b   1.000
_cell.length_c   1.000
_cell.angle_alpha   90.00
_cell.angle_beta   90.00
_cell.angle_gamma   90.00
#
_symmetry.space_group_name_H-M   'P 1'
#
loop_
_entity.id
_entity.type
_entity.pdbx_description
1 polymer ?
#
loop_
_entity_poly.entity_id
_entity_poly.type
_entity_poly.pdbx_seq_one_letter_code
_entity_poly.pdbx_strand_id
1 'polypeptide(L)'
;MADTMRQQVRIPVPQQQPRSSAPEGPPLVSYVLPVFNEVDGIRHFHEELTTTTATRPEFDYEFVYVNDGSADGSLEVLRDIAKNDPRVRVVDFARNYGHQIAITAGLDHARGDAVIVMDTDLQDPPQVSLELIDAWVGGAEIVSARRRTRQDTPFKRATAAGYYRVLRRCAEVDIPVDTGDFRLLNRRAAEELRGFRERSRFIRGMVASMGFEQHEVLFDRDERIAGETKYPMRKMLRLAADGVTGFSTVPLKMITRMGFITLGLALLGIIYAVTLRLFFPAVTVSGWTMLMVAMLFLGGLQMLSLGVIGSYVGRIYSEVQQRPLYIVRDVIRHDAD
;
A
#
# COMPACT_ATOMS: atom_id res chain seq x y z
N MET A 1 28.91 28.81 27.58
CA MET A 1 28.88 27.52 26.84
C MET A 1 27.43 27.00 26.76
N ALA A 2 26.52 27.78 26.17
CA ALA A 2 25.09 27.44 26.11
C ALA A 2 24.43 28.00 24.85
N ASP A 3 25.13 27.96 23.70
CA ASP A 3 24.63 28.60 22.47
C ASP A 3 25.02 27.86 21.18
N THR A 4 25.02 26.52 21.19
CA THR A 4 25.48 25.72 20.03
C THR A 4 24.60 24.51 19.68
N MET A 5 23.33 24.49 20.09
CA MET A 5 22.41 23.39 19.70
C MET A 5 21.00 23.88 19.38
N ARG A 6 20.86 24.66 18.31
CA ARG A 6 19.61 24.77 17.53
C ARG A 6 19.92 24.85 16.05
N GLN A 7 20.56 23.82 15.49
CA GLN A 7 20.48 23.60 14.05
C GLN A 7 19.12 22.98 13.74
N GLN A 8 18.17 23.84 13.35
CA GLN A 8 16.97 23.40 12.66
C GLN A 8 17.42 22.71 11.37
N VAL A 9 17.17 21.41 11.25
CA VAL A 9 17.21 20.71 9.97
C VAL A 9 16.06 21.28 9.12
N ARG A 10 16.34 22.35 8.38
CA ARG A 10 15.44 22.81 7.31
C ARG A 10 15.56 21.81 6.18
N ILE A 11 14.57 20.92 6.07
CA ILE A 11 14.36 20.15 4.84
C ILE A 11 14.13 21.19 3.73
N PRO A 12 14.92 21.21 2.66
CA PRO A 12 14.66 22.09 1.53
C PRO A 12 13.30 21.71 0.96
N VAL A 13 12.32 22.60 1.04
CA VAL A 13 11.09 22.48 0.24
C VAL A 13 11.54 22.79 -1.19
N PRO A 14 11.44 21.84 -2.15
CA PRO A 14 11.70 22.15 -3.54
C PRO A 14 10.76 23.30 -3.93
N GLN A 15 11.32 24.42 -4.39
CA GLN A 15 10.51 25.48 -4.98
C GLN A 15 9.91 24.91 -6.27
N GLN A 16 8.65 24.48 -6.22
CA GLN A 16 7.89 24.14 -7.43
C GLN A 16 7.77 25.41 -8.27
N GLN A 17 8.46 25.41 -9.42
CA GLN A 17 8.18 26.39 -10.47
C GLN A 17 6.75 26.12 -10.97
N PRO A 18 5.88 27.14 -11.06
CA PRO A 18 4.61 26.96 -11.76
C PRO A 18 4.93 26.81 -13.24
N ARG A 19 4.89 25.58 -13.75
CA ARG A 19 4.85 25.32 -15.19
C ARG A 19 3.43 24.98 -15.59
N SER A 20 2.64 26.01 -15.86
CA SER A 20 1.44 25.92 -16.70
C SER A 20 1.82 26.29 -18.14
N SER A 21 2.68 25.49 -18.76
CA SER A 21 2.82 25.48 -20.22
C SER A 21 2.37 24.10 -20.66
N ALA A 22 1.29 24.03 -21.44
CA ALA A 22 0.90 22.80 -22.11
C ALA A 22 2.13 22.22 -22.84
N PRO A 23 2.35 20.90 -22.81
CA PRO A 23 3.50 20.30 -23.46
C PRO A 23 3.55 20.71 -24.94
N GLU A 24 4.74 21.02 -25.44
CA GLU A 24 5.00 21.19 -26.87
C GLU A 24 5.02 19.80 -27.53
N GLY A 25 3.83 19.20 -27.68
CA GLY A 25 3.65 17.83 -28.18
C GLY A 25 2.39 17.17 -27.62
N PRO A 26 1.96 16.02 -28.17
CA PRO A 26 0.89 15.24 -27.56
C PRO A 26 1.26 14.86 -26.11
N PRO A 27 0.34 14.94 -25.14
CA PRO A 27 0.64 14.58 -23.76
C PRO A 27 1.09 13.11 -23.66
N LEU A 28 2.11 12.85 -22.84
CA LEU A 28 2.64 11.50 -22.66
C LEU A 28 1.91 10.77 -21.52
N VAL A 29 1.40 9.56 -21.77
CA VAL A 29 0.80 8.69 -20.76
C VAL A 29 1.71 7.49 -20.50
N SER A 30 2.23 7.37 -19.28
CA SER A 30 3.04 6.21 -18.87
C SER A 30 2.18 5.14 -18.21
N TYR A 31 2.23 3.91 -18.71
CA TYR A 31 1.68 2.74 -18.04
C TYR A 31 2.76 2.09 -17.16
N VAL A 32 2.50 1.97 -15.87
CA VAL A 32 3.32 1.23 -14.91
C VAL A 32 2.72 -0.15 -14.72
N LEU A 33 3.49 -1.17 -15.10
CA LEU A 33 3.02 -2.54 -15.29
C LEU A 33 3.89 -3.51 -14.48
N PRO A 34 3.51 -3.82 -13.22
CA PRO A 34 4.22 -4.80 -12.39
C PRO A 34 4.07 -6.22 -12.94
N VAL A 35 5.18 -6.96 -13.02
CA VAL A 35 5.20 -8.33 -13.58
C VAL A 35 5.89 -9.28 -12.61
N PHE A 36 5.25 -10.41 -12.29
CA PHE A 36 5.88 -11.50 -11.56
C PHE A 36 5.34 -12.85 -12.02
N ASN A 37 6.16 -13.60 -12.76
CA ASN A 37 5.83 -14.90 -13.32
C ASN A 37 4.53 -14.92 -14.16
N GLU A 38 4.52 -14.17 -15.27
CA GLU A 38 3.39 -14.02 -16.17
C GLU A 38 3.77 -14.36 -17.62
N VAL A 39 4.68 -15.34 -17.81
CA VAL A 39 5.25 -15.68 -19.14
C VAL A 39 4.19 -16.00 -20.19
N ASP A 40 3.09 -16.66 -19.77
CA ASP A 40 2.04 -17.11 -20.67
C ASP A 40 1.11 -15.99 -21.16
N GLY A 41 0.95 -14.92 -20.38
CA GLY A 41 -0.04 -13.86 -20.63
C GLY A 41 0.53 -12.55 -21.13
N ILE A 42 1.79 -12.24 -20.80
CA ILE A 42 2.31 -10.87 -20.94
C ILE A 42 2.40 -10.38 -22.39
N ARG A 43 2.67 -11.27 -23.35
CA ARG A 43 2.68 -10.90 -24.77
C ARG A 43 1.29 -10.52 -25.28
N HIS A 44 0.30 -11.34 -24.95
CA HIS A 44 -1.08 -11.06 -25.32
C HIS A 44 -1.60 -9.77 -24.69
N PHE A 45 -1.29 -9.56 -23.40
CA PHE A 45 -1.56 -8.31 -22.70
C PHE A 45 -0.94 -7.10 -23.41
N HIS A 46 0.33 -7.19 -23.82
CA HIS A 46 0.99 -6.10 -24.52
C HIS A 46 0.34 -5.81 -25.89
N GLU A 47 0.00 -6.83 -26.67
CA GLU A 47 -0.70 -6.68 -27.95
C GLU A 47 -2.08 -6.01 -27.78
N GLU A 48 -2.85 -6.41 -26.77
CA GLU A 48 -4.16 -5.81 -26.50
C GLU A 48 -4.04 -4.35 -26.03
N LEU A 49 -3.09 -4.07 -25.13
CA LEU A 49 -2.84 -2.73 -24.62
C LEU A 49 -2.37 -1.78 -25.73
N THR A 50 -1.47 -2.24 -26.61
CA THR A 50 -0.98 -1.45 -27.74
C THR A 50 -2.07 -1.23 -28.79
N THR A 51 -2.90 -2.24 -29.08
CA THR A 51 -4.06 -2.10 -29.97
C THR A 51 -5.06 -1.09 -29.42
N THR A 52 -5.32 -1.14 -28.12
CA THR A 52 -6.24 -0.22 -27.43
C THR A 52 -5.73 1.21 -27.45
N THR A 53 -4.47 1.43 -27.07
CA THR A 53 -3.86 2.77 -27.06
C THR A 53 -3.70 3.36 -28.46
N ALA A 54 -3.51 2.53 -29.50
CA ALA A 54 -3.46 3.00 -30.89
C ALA A 54 -4.78 3.66 -31.38
N THR A 55 -5.90 3.44 -30.69
CA THR A 55 -7.18 4.10 -31.01
C THR A 55 -7.24 5.58 -30.62
N ARG A 56 -6.25 6.07 -29.85
CA ARG A 56 -6.17 7.44 -29.33
C ARG A 56 -4.83 8.10 -29.71
N PRO A 57 -4.60 8.38 -31.00
CA PRO A 57 -3.31 8.88 -31.52
C PRO A 57 -2.97 10.32 -31.08
N GLU A 58 -3.87 11.02 -30.39
CA GLU A 58 -3.60 12.34 -29.82
C GLU A 58 -2.72 12.32 -28.56
N PHE A 59 -2.40 11.13 -28.03
CA PHE A 59 -1.48 10.94 -26.90
C PHE A 59 -0.27 10.13 -27.32
N ASP A 60 0.87 10.43 -26.70
CA ASP A 60 2.03 9.55 -26.73
C ASP A 60 1.95 8.55 -25.57
N TYR A 61 2.55 7.38 -25.75
CA TYR A 61 2.49 6.30 -24.77
C TYR A 61 3.88 5.76 -24.43
N GLU A 62 4.08 5.47 -23.15
CA GLU A 62 5.24 4.75 -22.62
C GLU A 62 4.76 3.56 -21.79
N PHE A 63 5.39 2.39 -21.96
CA PHE A 63 5.05 1.19 -21.18
C PHE A 63 6.24 0.79 -20.30
N VAL A 64 6.13 1.06 -19.00
CA VAL A 64 7.14 0.75 -17.98
C VAL A 64 6.79 -0.56 -17.30
N TYR A 65 7.34 -1.66 -17.82
CA TYR A 65 7.25 -2.95 -17.18
C TYR A 65 8.26 -3.06 -16.04
N VAL A 66 7.83 -3.57 -14.90
CA VAL A 66 8.70 -3.80 -13.74
C VAL A 66 8.73 -5.28 -13.43
N ASN A 67 9.82 -5.95 -13.82
CA ASN A 67 10.02 -7.37 -13.52
C ASN A 67 10.42 -7.53 -12.05
N ASP A 68 9.50 -8.05 -11.24
CA ASP A 68 9.68 -8.28 -9.81
C ASP A 68 10.43 -9.60 -9.51
N GLY A 69 11.54 -9.81 -10.23
CA GLY A 69 12.40 -10.98 -10.08
C GLY A 69 11.75 -12.30 -10.51
N SER A 70 11.07 -12.32 -11.66
CA SER A 70 10.47 -13.53 -12.24
C SER A 70 11.50 -14.63 -12.52
N ALA A 71 11.05 -15.88 -12.50
CA ALA A 71 11.88 -17.08 -12.69
C ALA A 71 11.33 -18.05 -13.76
N ASP A 72 10.25 -17.67 -14.45
CA ASP A 72 9.50 -18.50 -15.40
C ASP A 72 9.79 -18.21 -16.88
N GLY A 73 10.68 -17.26 -17.18
CA GLY A 73 10.93 -16.79 -18.54
C GLY A 73 10.27 -15.44 -18.91
N SER A 74 9.52 -14.82 -17.98
CA SER A 74 8.86 -13.54 -18.22
C SER A 74 9.83 -12.43 -18.65
N LEU A 75 11.05 -12.42 -18.10
CA LEU A 75 12.05 -11.40 -18.41
C LEU A 75 12.55 -11.49 -19.87
N GLU A 76 12.70 -12.70 -20.39
CA GLU A 76 13.10 -12.95 -21.77
C GLU A 76 12.02 -12.46 -22.75
N VAL A 77 10.75 -12.69 -22.42
CA VAL A 77 9.62 -12.16 -23.19
C VAL A 77 9.61 -10.63 -23.14
N LEU A 78 9.80 -10.03 -21.97
CA LEU A 78 9.89 -8.57 -21.80
C LEU A 78 11.04 -7.95 -22.59
N ARG A 79 12.20 -8.60 -22.66
CA ARG A 79 13.33 -8.17 -23.50
C ARG A 79 12.97 -8.16 -24.97
N ASP A 80 12.30 -9.21 -25.45
CA ASP A 80 11.84 -9.28 -26.84
C ASP A 80 10.80 -8.19 -27.14
N ILE A 81 9.85 -7.95 -26.23
CA ILE A 81 8.89 -6.85 -26.36
C ILE A 81 9.62 -5.50 -26.44
N ALA A 82 10.56 -5.21 -25.51
CA ALA A 82 11.34 -3.98 -25.51
C ALA A 82 12.21 -3.77 -26.76
N LYS A 83 12.64 -4.88 -27.38
CA LYS A 83 13.38 -4.84 -28.63
C LYS A 83 12.49 -4.46 -29.82
N ASN A 84 11.22 -4.83 -29.80
CA ASN A 84 10.30 -4.63 -30.92
C ASN A 84 9.39 -3.40 -30.78
N ASP A 85 9.24 -2.83 -29.58
CA ASP A 85 8.48 -1.61 -29.33
C ASP A 85 9.34 -0.54 -28.62
N PRO A 86 9.67 0.60 -29.29
CA PRO A 86 10.50 1.66 -28.70
C PRO A 86 9.85 2.37 -27.51
N ARG A 87 8.54 2.22 -27.32
CA ARG A 87 7.79 2.81 -26.20
C ARG A 87 8.00 2.03 -24.90
N VAL A 88 8.57 0.82 -24.98
CA VAL A 88 8.69 -0.10 -23.85
C VAL A 88 10.00 0.11 -23.10
N ARG A 89 9.89 0.11 -21.77
CA ARG A 89 11.00 0.12 -20.83
C ARG A 89 10.80 -0.99 -19.82
N VAL A 90 11.84 -1.76 -19.55
CA VAL A 90 11.80 -2.84 -18.56
C VAL A 90 12.76 -2.53 -17.42
N VAL A 91 12.23 -2.47 -16.20
CA VAL A 91 12.99 -2.33 -14.96
C VAL A 91 13.11 -3.72 -14.35
N ASP A 92 14.30 -4.32 -14.41
CA ASP A 92 14.55 -5.65 -13.87
C ASP A 92 15.06 -5.56 -12.43
N PHE A 93 14.35 -6.15 -11.48
CA PHE A 93 14.81 -6.19 -10.09
C PHE A 93 15.86 -7.28 -9.85
N ALA A 94 16.80 -7.00 -8.96
CA ALA A 94 17.81 -7.97 -8.55
C ALA A 94 17.25 -9.21 -7.82
N ARG A 95 16.03 -9.12 -7.30
CA ARG A 95 15.24 -10.19 -6.67
C ARG A 95 13.77 -9.77 -6.59
N ASN A 96 12.90 -10.66 -6.14
CA ASN A 96 11.53 -10.29 -5.78
C ASN A 96 11.49 -9.35 -4.54
N TYR A 97 10.79 -8.22 -4.68
CA TYR A 97 10.52 -7.21 -3.66
C TYR A 97 9.02 -7.08 -3.36
N GLY A 98 8.15 -7.46 -4.29
CA GLY A 98 6.70 -7.46 -4.14
C GLY A 98 6.02 -6.33 -4.92
N HIS A 99 4.76 -6.59 -5.25
CA HIS A 99 3.93 -5.78 -6.13
C HIS A 99 3.90 -4.26 -5.82
N GLN A 100 3.70 -3.86 -4.56
CA GLN A 100 3.63 -2.44 -4.18
C GLN A 100 4.98 -1.71 -4.38
N ILE A 101 6.10 -2.41 -4.24
CA ILE A 101 7.44 -1.87 -4.51
C ILE A 101 7.67 -1.78 -6.01
N ALA A 102 7.20 -2.77 -6.78
CA ALA A 102 7.24 -2.74 -8.23
C ALA A 102 6.48 -1.53 -8.81
N ILE A 103 5.28 -1.22 -8.30
CA ILE A 103 4.57 0.01 -8.68
C ILE A 103 5.42 1.25 -8.39
N THR A 104 6.06 1.30 -7.23
CA THR A 104 6.88 2.47 -6.84
C THR A 104 8.09 2.66 -7.76
N ALA A 105 8.77 1.58 -8.11
CA ALA A 105 9.86 1.64 -9.09
C ALA A 105 9.35 2.04 -10.47
N GLY A 106 8.19 1.53 -10.89
CA GLY A 106 7.58 1.94 -12.15
C GLY A 106 7.25 3.42 -12.16
N LEU A 107 6.69 3.95 -11.07
CA LEU A 107 6.50 5.39 -10.89
C LEU A 107 7.85 6.11 -11.02
N ASP A 108 8.91 5.67 -10.34
CA ASP A 108 10.24 6.31 -10.40
C ASP A 108 10.82 6.39 -11.82
N HIS A 109 10.48 5.42 -12.68
CA HIS A 109 10.95 5.35 -14.06
C HIS A 109 9.98 5.92 -15.11
N ALA A 110 8.74 6.25 -14.74
CA ALA A 110 7.74 6.81 -15.64
C ALA A 110 8.02 8.27 -15.99
N ARG A 111 7.84 8.64 -17.26
CA ARG A 111 8.10 9.99 -17.78
C ARG A 111 6.84 10.76 -18.16
N GLY A 112 5.66 10.17 -18.12
CA GLY A 112 4.41 10.74 -18.62
C GLY A 112 3.77 11.81 -17.73
N ASP A 113 3.00 12.68 -18.38
CA ASP A 113 2.17 13.74 -17.79
C ASP A 113 0.96 13.18 -17.04
N ALA A 114 0.58 11.94 -17.36
CA ALA A 114 -0.22 11.07 -16.54
C ALA A 114 0.44 9.69 -16.40
N VAL A 115 0.20 9.03 -15.28
CA VAL A 115 0.69 7.68 -15.01
C VAL A 115 -0.47 6.77 -14.66
N ILE A 116 -0.62 5.70 -15.43
CA ILE A 116 -1.60 4.65 -15.20
C ILE A 116 -0.89 3.47 -14.56
N VAL A 117 -1.33 3.04 -13.38
CA VAL A 117 -0.90 1.78 -12.77
C VAL A 117 -1.89 0.71 -13.20
N MET A 118 -1.43 -0.42 -13.73
CA MET A 118 -2.28 -1.52 -14.20
C MET A 118 -1.59 -2.87 -14.01
N ASP A 119 -2.36 -3.89 -13.62
CA ASP A 119 -1.87 -5.28 -13.50
C ASP A 119 -1.82 -5.95 -14.88
N THR A 120 -0.84 -6.83 -15.10
CA THR A 120 -0.65 -7.53 -16.40
C THR A 120 -1.43 -8.85 -16.52
N ASP A 121 -2.33 -9.15 -15.58
CA ASP A 121 -3.02 -10.45 -15.48
C ASP A 121 -4.29 -10.55 -16.35
N LEU A 122 -4.48 -9.60 -17.28
CA LEU A 122 -5.63 -9.46 -18.19
C LEU A 122 -6.99 -9.34 -17.48
N GLN A 123 -7.03 -9.22 -16.16
CA GLN A 123 -8.30 -9.06 -15.46
C GLN A 123 -8.82 -7.63 -15.56
N ASP A 124 -7.93 -6.66 -15.72
CA ASP A 124 -8.28 -5.25 -15.83
C ASP A 124 -8.25 -4.85 -17.32
N PRO A 125 -9.40 -4.61 -17.97
CA PRO A 125 -9.45 -4.42 -19.42
C PRO A 125 -8.71 -3.14 -19.85
N PRO A 126 -7.81 -3.20 -20.85
CA PRO A 126 -7.10 -2.03 -21.35
C PRO A 126 -8.01 -0.87 -21.76
N GLN A 127 -9.23 -1.14 -22.22
CA GLN A 127 -10.18 -0.13 -22.68
C GLN A 127 -10.61 0.81 -21.56
N VAL A 128 -10.72 0.30 -20.32
CA VAL A 128 -11.03 1.12 -19.13
C VAL A 128 -9.96 2.18 -18.90
N SER A 129 -8.71 1.92 -19.31
CA SER A 129 -7.63 2.90 -19.16
C SER A 129 -7.87 4.15 -20.02
N LEU A 130 -8.59 4.03 -21.14
CA LEU A 130 -8.96 5.18 -21.98
C LEU A 130 -9.99 6.07 -21.26
N GLU A 131 -10.95 5.48 -20.55
CA GLU A 131 -11.91 6.23 -19.73
C GLU A 131 -11.21 6.98 -18.58
N LEU A 132 -10.17 6.40 -17.99
CA LEU A 132 -9.35 7.09 -16.99
C LEU A 132 -8.64 8.31 -17.60
N ILE A 133 -8.11 8.18 -18.82
CA ILE A 133 -7.47 9.28 -19.57
C ILE A 133 -8.49 10.38 -19.84
N ASP A 134 -9.71 10.05 -20.27
CA ASP A 134 -10.75 11.05 -20.54
C ASP A 134 -11.12 11.84 -19.29
N ALA A 135 -11.22 11.19 -18.13
CA ALA A 135 -11.46 11.86 -16.85
C ALA A 135 -10.29 12.79 -16.45
N TRP A 136 -9.04 12.38 -16.70
CA TRP A 136 -7.87 13.23 -16.48
C TRP A 136 -7.83 14.45 -17.41
N VAL A 137 -8.14 14.26 -18.70
CA VAL A 137 -8.28 15.36 -19.66
C VAL A 137 -9.39 16.33 -19.23
N GLY A 138 -10.44 15.81 -18.61
CA GLY A 138 -11.50 16.60 -17.96
C GLY A 138 -11.07 17.37 -16.71
N GLY A 139 -9.83 17.18 -16.23
CA GLY A 139 -9.24 17.90 -15.10
C GLY A 139 -9.06 17.07 -13.82
N ALA A 140 -9.40 15.78 -13.81
CA ALA A 140 -9.25 14.95 -12.63
C ALA A 140 -7.77 14.74 -12.25
N GLU A 141 -7.44 14.88 -10.96
CA GLU A 141 -6.07 14.70 -10.47
C GLU A 141 -5.74 13.21 -10.25
N ILE A 142 -6.68 12.45 -9.70
CA ILE A 142 -6.58 11.02 -9.47
C ILE A 142 -7.87 10.35 -9.94
N VAL A 143 -7.76 9.30 -10.76
CA VAL A 143 -8.91 8.54 -11.25
C VAL A 143 -8.72 7.07 -10.91
N SER A 144 -9.62 6.50 -10.11
CA SER A 144 -9.56 5.08 -9.72
C SER A 144 -10.56 4.25 -10.51
N ALA A 145 -10.12 3.10 -11.01
CA ALA A 145 -11.03 2.12 -11.59
C ALA A 145 -11.68 1.31 -10.46
N ARG A 146 -13.00 1.43 -10.33
CA ARG A 146 -13.80 0.76 -9.30
C ARG A 146 -14.69 -0.29 -9.94
N ARG A 147 -14.75 -1.47 -9.32
CA ARG A 147 -15.58 -2.56 -9.82
C ARG A 147 -17.05 -2.28 -9.57
N ARG A 148 -17.89 -2.42 -10.59
CA ARG A 148 -19.35 -2.28 -10.49
C ARG A 148 -19.99 -3.41 -9.67
N THR A 149 -19.46 -4.64 -9.78
CA THR A 149 -20.11 -5.82 -9.21
C THR A 149 -19.13 -6.80 -8.53
N ARG A 150 -19.42 -7.19 -7.28
CA ARG A 150 -18.72 -8.28 -6.56
C ARG A 150 -19.58 -9.55 -6.59
N GLN A 151 -19.17 -10.58 -7.33
CA GLN A 151 -19.65 -11.95 -7.15
C GLN A 151 -18.97 -12.61 -5.93
N ASP A 152 -19.11 -12.01 -4.75
CA ASP A 152 -18.59 -12.56 -3.50
C ASP A 152 -19.65 -13.38 -2.78
N THR A 153 -19.26 -14.55 -2.24
CA THR A 153 -20.11 -15.31 -1.33
C THR A 153 -20.52 -14.47 -0.11
N PRO A 154 -21.70 -14.70 0.49
CA PRO A 154 -22.20 -13.92 1.62
C PRO A 154 -21.21 -13.83 2.80
N PHE A 155 -20.44 -14.90 3.03
CA PHE A 155 -19.39 -14.96 4.05
C PHE A 155 -18.21 -14.02 3.75
N LYS A 156 -17.75 -13.97 2.49
CA LYS A 156 -16.68 -13.04 2.05
C LYS A 156 -17.15 -11.59 2.14
N ARG A 157 -18.41 -11.31 1.79
CA ARG A 157 -19.01 -9.98 1.96
C ARG A 157 -19.06 -9.54 3.42
N ALA A 158 -19.51 -10.40 4.33
CA ALA A 158 -19.62 -10.07 5.75
C ALA A 158 -18.24 -9.84 6.41
N THR A 159 -17.26 -10.70 6.12
CA THR A 159 -15.89 -10.56 6.65
C THR A 159 -15.16 -9.34 6.08
N ALA A 160 -15.33 -9.06 4.77
CA ALA A 160 -14.82 -7.84 4.16
C ALA A 160 -15.47 -6.58 4.76
N ALA A 161 -16.80 -6.56 4.92
CA ALA A 161 -17.50 -5.43 5.53
C ALA A 161 -17.04 -5.16 6.98
N GLY A 162 -16.83 -6.23 7.77
CA GLY A 162 -16.27 -6.12 9.12
C GLY A 162 -14.84 -5.54 9.11
N TYR A 163 -13.99 -6.04 8.21
CA TYR A 163 -12.63 -5.53 8.02
C TYR A 163 -12.63 -4.05 7.64
N TYR A 164 -13.35 -3.65 6.59
CA TYR A 164 -13.41 -2.26 6.15
C TYR A 164 -14.01 -1.34 7.22
N ARG A 165 -14.95 -1.82 8.04
CA ARG A 165 -15.50 -1.05 9.15
C ARG A 165 -14.47 -0.82 10.27
N VAL A 166 -13.66 -1.81 10.60
CA VAL A 166 -12.53 -1.66 11.55
C VAL A 166 -11.47 -0.75 10.93
N LEU A 167 -11.09 -0.99 9.68
CA LEU A 167 -10.10 -0.19 8.97
C LEU A 167 -10.54 1.27 8.90
N ARG A 168 -11.77 1.58 8.49
CA ARG A 168 -12.29 2.96 8.42
C ARG A 168 -12.37 3.65 9.79
N ARG A 169 -12.49 2.89 10.87
CA ARG A 169 -12.52 3.43 12.24
C ARG A 169 -11.14 3.58 12.86
N CYS A 170 -10.15 2.85 12.35
CA CYS A 170 -8.77 2.88 12.81
C CYS A 170 -7.86 3.75 11.92
N ALA A 171 -8.12 3.78 10.62
CA ALA A 171 -7.40 4.58 9.64
C ALA A 171 -7.77 6.05 9.82
N GLU A 172 -6.77 6.91 9.80
CA GLU A 172 -6.95 8.36 9.88
C GLU A 172 -7.43 8.96 8.55
N VAL A 173 -7.52 8.13 7.49
CA VAL A 173 -7.82 8.50 6.11
C VAL A 173 -8.95 7.64 5.57
N ASP A 174 -9.90 8.24 4.84
CA ASP A 174 -11.00 7.51 4.19
C ASP A 174 -10.46 6.77 2.95
N ILE A 175 -10.28 5.46 3.08
CA ILE A 175 -9.77 4.61 2.00
C ILE A 175 -10.98 4.10 1.20
N PRO A 176 -11.08 4.42 -0.10
CA PRO A 176 -12.17 3.92 -0.94
C PRO A 176 -12.22 2.40 -0.91
N VAL A 177 -13.43 1.87 -0.69
CA VAL A 177 -13.68 0.43 -0.65
C VAL A 177 -13.88 -0.03 -2.10
N ASP A 178 -13.25 -1.15 -2.47
CA ASP A 178 -13.38 -1.78 -3.80
C ASP A 178 -12.63 -1.13 -4.96
N THR A 179 -11.77 -0.16 -4.68
CA THR A 179 -10.79 0.33 -5.66
C THR A 179 -9.54 -0.57 -5.65
N GLY A 180 -9.18 -1.08 -6.82
CA GLY A 180 -7.94 -1.82 -7.04
C GLY A 180 -6.72 -0.91 -7.04
N ASP A 181 -5.57 -1.45 -7.46
CA ASP A 181 -4.40 -0.62 -7.74
C ASP A 181 -4.49 0.03 -9.13
N PHE A 182 -5.40 -0.44 -10.01
CA PHE A 182 -5.74 0.15 -11.29
C PHE A 182 -6.27 1.59 -11.15
N ARG A 183 -5.44 2.56 -11.55
CA ARG A 183 -5.71 4.00 -11.42
C ARG A 183 -4.87 4.82 -12.37
N LEU A 184 -5.31 6.04 -12.61
CA LEU A 184 -4.53 7.11 -13.21
C LEU A 184 -4.18 8.17 -12.15
N LEU A 185 -2.93 8.61 -12.16
CA LEU A 185 -2.41 9.74 -11.40
C LEU A 185 -1.94 10.79 -12.40
N ASN A 186 -2.36 12.04 -12.26
CA ASN A 186 -1.73 13.13 -13.01
C ASN A 186 -0.27 13.29 -12.58
N ARG A 187 0.53 14.06 -13.34
CA ARG A 187 1.95 14.31 -13.05
C ARG A 187 2.21 14.66 -11.59
N ARG A 188 1.47 15.65 -11.07
CA ARG A 188 1.66 16.18 -9.72
C ARG A 188 1.39 15.11 -8.65
N ALA A 189 0.28 14.38 -8.76
CA ALA A 189 -0.04 13.30 -7.84
C ALA A 189 0.96 12.14 -7.92
N ALA A 190 1.43 11.81 -9.12
CA ALA A 190 2.48 10.80 -9.33
C ALA A 190 3.81 11.22 -8.70
N GLU A 191 4.22 12.48 -8.84
CA GLU A 191 5.44 13.03 -8.22
C GLU A 191 5.37 13.04 -6.69
N GLU A 192 4.25 13.47 -6.11
CA GLU A 192 4.05 13.41 -4.66
C GLU A 192 4.14 11.96 -4.17
N LEU A 193 3.46 11.01 -4.84
CA LEU A 193 3.48 9.60 -4.48
C LEU A 193 4.88 8.97 -4.59
N ARG A 194 5.73 9.42 -5.53
CA ARG A 194 7.17 9.01 -5.59
C ARG A 194 7.97 9.46 -4.37
N GLY A 195 7.53 10.53 -3.69
CA GLY A 195 8.15 11.02 -2.45
C GLY A 195 7.91 10.11 -1.24
N PHE A 196 6.83 9.32 -1.27
CA PHE A 196 6.52 8.35 -0.22
C PHE A 196 7.52 7.20 -0.29
N ARG A 197 8.41 7.09 0.71
CA ARG A 197 9.47 6.08 0.79
C ARG A 197 9.35 5.14 2.00
N GLU A 198 8.17 5.08 2.61
CA GLU A 198 7.88 4.13 3.69
C GLU A 198 8.06 2.70 3.20
N ARG A 199 8.54 1.81 4.07
CA ARG A 199 8.70 0.38 3.77
C ARG A 199 7.38 -0.38 3.84
N SER A 200 6.53 -0.01 4.80
CA SER A 200 5.22 -0.64 4.97
C SER A 200 4.23 -0.06 3.97
N ARG A 201 4.44 -0.33 2.67
CA ARG A 201 3.69 0.32 1.59
C ARG A 201 2.27 -0.21 1.46
N PHE A 202 1.34 0.72 1.35
CA PHE A 202 -0.03 0.47 0.99
C PHE A 202 -0.50 1.66 0.16
N ILE A 203 -0.29 1.55 -1.15
CA ILE A 203 -0.46 2.64 -2.12
C ILE A 203 -1.86 3.24 -2.05
N ARG A 204 -2.89 2.43 -1.80
CA ARG A 204 -4.27 2.92 -1.66
C ARG A 204 -4.43 3.90 -0.51
N GLY A 205 -3.84 3.58 0.65
CA GLY A 205 -3.83 4.47 1.81
C GLY A 205 -2.97 5.71 1.59
N MET A 206 -1.81 5.54 0.96
CA MET A 206 -0.93 6.66 0.60
C MET A 206 -1.64 7.64 -0.33
N VAL A 207 -2.24 7.15 -1.41
CA VAL A 207 -3.00 7.95 -2.37
C VAL A 207 -4.17 8.65 -1.68
N ALA A 208 -4.95 7.94 -0.86
CA ALA A 208 -6.05 8.56 -0.12
C ALA A 208 -5.57 9.65 0.84
N SER A 209 -4.33 9.54 1.37
CA SER A 209 -3.76 10.51 2.32
C SER A 209 -3.24 11.80 1.68
N MET A 210 -3.01 11.81 0.35
CA MET A 210 -2.46 12.97 -0.35
C MET A 210 -3.45 14.14 -0.47
N GLY A 211 -4.76 13.89 -0.32
CA GLY A 211 -5.79 14.94 -0.33
C GLY A 211 -6.14 15.53 -1.71
N PHE A 212 -5.62 14.95 -2.80
CA PHE A 212 -6.00 15.30 -4.17
C PHE A 212 -7.45 14.93 -4.49
N GLU A 213 -8.04 15.59 -5.49
CA GLU A 213 -9.38 15.26 -5.97
C GLU A 213 -9.40 13.87 -6.63
N GLN A 214 -10.30 13.00 -6.15
CA GLN A 214 -10.42 11.62 -6.62
C GLN A 214 -11.73 11.42 -7.38
N HIS A 215 -11.62 10.90 -8.60
CA HIS A 215 -12.73 10.48 -9.45
C HIS A 215 -12.76 8.95 -9.55
N GLU A 216 -13.95 8.38 -9.74
CA GLU A 216 -14.13 6.94 -9.91
C GLU A 216 -14.72 6.64 -11.29
N VAL A 217 -14.13 5.68 -12.01
CA VAL A 217 -14.68 5.09 -13.23
C VAL A 217 -15.15 3.67 -12.91
N LEU A 218 -16.40 3.36 -13.24
CA LEU A 218 -17.02 2.07 -12.90
C LEU A 218 -16.89 1.07 -14.05
N PHE A 219 -16.19 -0.03 -13.82
CA PHE A 219 -16.01 -1.11 -14.80
C PHE A 219 -16.42 -2.49 -14.29
N ASP A 220 -16.69 -3.41 -15.22
CA ASP A 220 -16.87 -4.83 -14.95
C ASP A 220 -15.58 -5.59 -15.28
N ARG A 221 -15.16 -6.49 -14.40
CA ARG A 221 -13.90 -7.22 -14.52
C ARG A 221 -14.10 -8.50 -15.33
N ASP A 222 -13.21 -8.78 -16.28
CA ASP A 222 -13.27 -10.02 -17.05
C ASP A 222 -12.89 -11.25 -16.19
N GLU A 223 -13.44 -12.41 -16.55
CA GLU A 223 -13.11 -13.67 -15.88
C GLU A 223 -11.65 -14.07 -16.16
N ARG A 224 -10.97 -14.59 -15.13
CA ARG A 224 -9.55 -14.96 -15.21
C ARG A 224 -9.35 -16.08 -16.24
N ILE A 225 -8.49 -15.87 -17.24
CA ILE A 225 -8.17 -16.90 -18.26
C ILE A 225 -7.35 -18.06 -17.66
N ALA A 226 -6.57 -17.84 -16.59
CA ALA A 226 -5.85 -18.91 -15.86
C ALA A 226 -5.52 -18.59 -14.39
N GLY A 227 -5.65 -19.60 -13.52
CA GLY A 227 -5.10 -19.62 -12.15
C GLY A 227 -6.13 -19.53 -11.01
N GLU A 228 -6.11 -20.51 -10.09
CA GLU A 228 -6.87 -20.43 -8.84
C GLU A 228 -6.19 -19.49 -7.84
N THR A 229 -6.71 -18.29 -7.63
CA THR A 229 -6.33 -17.49 -6.45
C THR A 229 -7.06 -17.99 -5.19
N LYS A 230 -6.54 -19.05 -4.58
CA LYS A 230 -6.82 -19.35 -3.17
C LYS A 230 -6.03 -18.35 -2.32
N TYR A 231 -6.61 -17.19 -1.99
CA TYR A 231 -6.06 -16.32 -0.96
C TYR A 231 -6.21 -17.04 0.39
N PRO A 232 -5.14 -17.55 1.03
CA PRO A 232 -5.27 -18.25 2.29
C PRO A 232 -5.63 -17.24 3.39
N MET A 233 -6.57 -17.60 4.26
CA MET A 233 -7.07 -16.77 5.36
C MET A 233 -5.95 -16.15 6.21
N ARG A 234 -4.81 -16.83 6.37
CA ARG A 234 -3.61 -16.33 7.05
C ARG A 234 -2.98 -15.10 6.38
N LYS A 235 -2.91 -15.06 5.05
CA LYS A 235 -2.38 -13.89 4.31
C LYS A 235 -3.33 -12.69 4.45
N MET A 236 -4.64 -12.94 4.46
CA MET A 236 -5.65 -11.90 4.68
C MET A 236 -5.57 -11.31 6.10
N LEU A 237 -5.42 -12.15 7.14
CA LEU A 237 -5.22 -11.71 8.52
C LEU A 237 -3.92 -10.90 8.70
N ARG A 238 -2.84 -11.31 8.02
CA ARG A 238 -1.56 -10.57 8.03
C ARG A 238 -1.72 -9.19 7.37
N LEU A 239 -2.34 -9.15 6.19
CA LEU A 239 -2.62 -7.89 5.49
C LEU A 239 -3.48 -6.94 6.35
N ALA A 240 -4.48 -7.48 7.04
CA ALA A 240 -5.31 -6.70 7.95
C ALA A 240 -4.53 -6.16 9.15
N ALA A 241 -3.67 -6.98 9.76
CA ALA A 241 -2.78 -6.55 10.84
C ALA A 241 -1.79 -5.48 10.37
N ASP A 242 -1.25 -5.62 9.16
CA ASP A 242 -0.35 -4.64 8.55
C ASP A 242 -1.05 -3.32 8.22
N GLY A 243 -2.27 -3.36 7.69
CA GLY A 243 -3.08 -2.15 7.45
C GLY A 243 -3.42 -1.40 8.75
N VAL A 244 -3.86 -2.12 9.79
CA VAL A 244 -4.20 -1.50 11.08
C VAL A 244 -2.97 -0.96 11.80
N THR A 245 -1.86 -1.69 11.82
CA THR A 245 -0.65 -1.23 12.56
C THR A 245 0.21 -0.25 11.76
N GLY A 246 0.13 -0.26 10.43
CA GLY A 246 0.85 0.67 9.56
C GLY A 246 0.20 2.06 9.49
N PHE A 247 -1.14 2.15 9.55
CA PHE A 247 -1.89 3.40 9.40
C PHE A 247 -2.65 3.83 10.66
N SER A 248 -2.45 3.14 11.79
CA SER A 248 -3.13 3.49 13.04
C SER A 248 -2.25 3.35 14.27
N THR A 249 -2.40 4.29 15.19
CA THR A 249 -1.89 4.21 16.56
C THR A 249 -2.92 3.63 17.53
N VAL A 250 -4.10 3.22 17.04
CA VAL A 250 -5.21 2.72 17.86
C VAL A 250 -4.82 1.48 18.70
N PRO A 251 -4.11 0.46 18.17
CA PRO A 251 -3.66 -0.68 18.99
C PRO A 251 -2.80 -0.25 20.19
N LEU A 252 -1.89 0.70 19.98
CA LEU A 252 -1.03 1.24 21.04
C LEU A 252 -1.86 1.98 22.10
N LYS A 253 -2.77 2.86 21.66
CA LYS A 253 -3.69 3.59 22.54
C LYS A 253 -4.59 2.64 23.35
N MET A 254 -5.00 1.51 22.78
CA MET A 254 -5.83 0.51 23.46
C MET A 254 -5.06 -0.16 24.61
N ILE A 255 -3.80 -0.54 24.38
CA ILE A 255 -2.93 -1.07 25.44
C ILE A 255 -2.71 -0.05 26.55
N THR A 256 -2.46 1.21 26.20
CA THR A 256 -2.33 2.28 27.21
C THR A 256 -3.60 2.40 28.06
N ARG A 257 -4.80 2.36 27.45
CA ARG A 257 -6.08 2.38 28.18
C ARG A 257 -6.26 1.16 29.07
N MET A 258 -5.95 -0.04 28.57
CA MET A 258 -5.98 -1.26 29.38
C MET A 258 -5.03 -1.15 30.58
N GLY A 259 -3.82 -0.63 30.38
CA GLY A 259 -2.87 -0.37 31.46
C GLY A 259 -3.44 0.56 32.54
N PHE A 260 -4.11 1.65 32.16
CA PHE A 260 -4.78 2.54 33.12
C PHE A 260 -5.94 1.86 33.86
N ILE A 261 -6.74 1.03 33.19
CA ILE A 261 -7.82 0.26 33.83
C ILE A 261 -7.25 -0.73 34.84
N THR A 262 -6.21 -1.48 34.45
CA THR A 262 -5.53 -2.44 35.32
C THR A 262 -4.89 -1.75 36.52
N LEU A 263 -4.28 -0.57 36.33
CA LEU A 263 -3.76 0.25 37.43
C LEU A 263 -4.87 0.68 38.40
N GLY A 264 -6.01 1.14 37.88
CA GLY A 264 -7.17 1.52 38.70
C GLY A 264 -7.71 0.35 39.53
N LEU A 265 -7.87 -0.82 38.92
CA LEU A 265 -8.29 -2.05 39.62
C LEU A 265 -7.27 -2.49 40.68
N ALA A 266 -5.97 -2.37 40.39
CA ALA A 266 -4.93 -2.68 41.35
C ALA A 266 -4.96 -1.74 42.57
N LEU A 267 -5.16 -0.43 42.36
CA LEU A 267 -5.30 0.54 43.46
C LEU A 267 -6.53 0.24 44.33
N LEU A 268 -7.68 -0.06 43.72
CA LEU A 268 -8.88 -0.47 44.47
C LEU A 268 -8.64 -1.76 45.26
N GLY A 269 -7.95 -2.73 44.66
CA GLY A 269 -7.56 -3.98 45.33
C GLY A 269 -6.64 -3.74 46.53
N ILE A 270 -5.67 -2.83 46.41
CA ILE A 270 -4.77 -2.44 47.52
C ILE A 270 -5.57 -1.78 48.65
N ILE A 271 -6.45 -0.83 48.34
CA ILE A 271 -7.30 -0.16 49.34
C ILE A 271 -8.16 -1.19 50.09
N TYR A 272 -8.80 -2.11 49.34
CA TYR A 272 -9.59 -3.20 49.91
C TYR A 272 -8.77 -4.10 50.84
N ALA A 273 -7.60 -4.56 50.38
CA ALA A 273 -6.72 -5.44 51.14
C ALA A 273 -6.19 -4.79 52.42
N VAL A 274 -5.78 -3.51 52.36
CA VAL A 274 -5.33 -2.73 53.52
C VAL A 274 -6.47 -2.54 54.52
N THR A 275 -7.68 -2.20 54.04
CA THR A 275 -8.86 -2.02 54.89
C THR A 275 -9.21 -3.31 55.65
N LEU A 276 -9.25 -4.45 54.94
CA LEU A 276 -9.48 -5.75 55.58
C LEU A 276 -8.39 -6.10 56.60
N ARG A 277 -7.13 -5.81 56.30
CA ARG A 277 -6.01 -6.10 57.20
C ARG A 277 -6.07 -5.27 58.49
N LEU A 278 -6.46 -4.00 58.41
CA LEU A 278 -6.50 -3.09 59.56
C LEU A 278 -7.74 -3.30 60.44
N PHE A 279 -8.90 -3.53 59.84
CA PHE A 279 -10.17 -3.59 60.58
C PHE A 279 -10.66 -5.02 60.86
N PHE A 280 -10.22 -6.02 60.08
CA PHE A 280 -10.70 -7.40 60.18
C PHE A 280 -9.56 -8.45 60.13
N PRO A 281 -8.59 -8.40 61.06
CA PRO A 281 -7.38 -9.22 61.02
C PRO A 281 -7.63 -10.74 61.17
N ALA A 282 -8.79 -11.15 61.70
CA ALA A 282 -9.15 -12.55 61.90
C ALA A 282 -9.64 -13.27 60.62
N VAL A 283 -9.98 -12.52 59.56
CA VAL A 283 -10.53 -13.07 58.30
C VAL A 283 -9.42 -13.40 57.29
N THR A 284 -8.16 -13.09 57.62
CA THR A 284 -7.07 -13.15 56.64
C THR A 284 -6.30 -14.47 56.68
N VAL A 285 -6.54 -15.34 55.69
CA VAL A 285 -5.62 -15.73 54.59
C VAL A 285 -6.01 -17.09 53.98
N SER A 286 -6.39 -17.09 52.69
CA SER A 286 -5.77 -17.92 51.64
C SER A 286 -6.06 -17.26 50.30
N GLY A 287 -5.15 -16.37 49.89
CA GLY A 287 -5.27 -15.58 48.66
C GLY A 287 -4.47 -16.16 47.48
N TRP A 288 -3.84 -17.34 47.64
CA TRP A 288 -2.85 -17.83 46.68
C TRP A 288 -3.43 -18.11 45.29
N THR A 289 -4.64 -18.67 45.19
CA THR A 289 -5.30 -18.87 43.88
C THR A 289 -5.60 -17.54 43.18
N MET A 290 -6.10 -16.54 43.92
CA MET A 290 -6.37 -15.21 43.36
C MET A 290 -5.08 -14.47 43.01
N LEU A 291 -4.03 -14.62 43.81
CA LEU A 291 -2.69 -14.09 43.56
C LEU A 291 -2.09 -14.71 42.29
N MET A 292 -2.17 -16.03 42.15
CA MET A 292 -1.67 -16.76 40.99
C MET A 292 -2.43 -16.37 39.72
N VAL A 293 -3.76 -16.31 39.77
CA VAL A 293 -4.59 -15.85 38.64
C VAL A 293 -4.27 -14.41 38.27
N ALA A 294 -4.13 -13.50 39.25
CA ALA A 294 -3.76 -12.11 39.00
C ALA A 294 -2.37 -11.98 38.39
N MET A 295 -1.37 -12.72 38.90
CA MET A 295 -0.01 -12.73 38.36
C MET A 295 0.02 -13.26 36.91
N LEU A 296 -0.67 -14.37 36.63
CA LEU A 296 -0.75 -14.93 35.28
C LEU A 296 -1.48 -13.99 34.32
N PHE A 297 -2.57 -13.36 34.76
CA PHE A 297 -3.31 -12.38 33.96
C PHE A 297 -2.47 -11.14 33.65
N LEU A 298 -1.82 -10.56 34.68
CA LEU A 298 -0.94 -9.40 34.52
C LEU A 298 0.27 -9.73 33.64
N GLY A 299 0.90 -10.89 33.85
CA GLY A 299 2.01 -11.36 33.03
C GLY A 299 1.60 -11.57 31.56
N GLY A 300 0.44 -12.19 31.32
CA GLY A 300 -0.11 -12.34 29.97
C GLY A 300 -0.41 -10.99 29.31
N LEU A 301 -1.01 -10.05 30.04
CA LEU A 301 -1.30 -8.70 29.55
C LEU A 301 -0.01 -7.90 29.26
N GLN A 302 1.02 -8.03 30.09
CA GLN A 302 2.33 -7.41 29.86
C GLN A 302 3.01 -7.98 28.61
N MET A 303 2.98 -9.31 28.43
CA MET A 303 3.54 -9.94 27.23
C MET A 303 2.81 -9.52 25.96
N LEU A 304 1.47 -9.41 26.01
CA LEU A 304 0.68 -8.85 24.91
C LEU A 304 1.08 -7.40 24.59
N SER A 305 1.23 -6.58 25.64
CA SER A 305 1.61 -5.17 25.53
C SER A 305 3.00 -5.00 24.90
N LEU A 306 3.98 -5.78 25.37
CA LEU A 306 5.33 -5.81 24.83
C LEU A 306 5.35 -6.30 23.37
N GLY A 307 4.50 -7.28 23.03
CA GLY A 307 4.37 -7.77 21.66
C GLY A 307 3.92 -6.67 20.69
N VAL A 308 2.94 -5.84 21.08
CA VAL A 308 2.51 -4.71 20.25
C VAL A 308 3.55 -3.59 20.23
N ILE A 309 4.15 -3.23 21.36
CA ILE A 309 5.24 -2.23 21.37
C ILE A 309 6.38 -2.69 20.45
N GLY A 310 6.76 -3.97 20.54
CA GLY A 310 7.77 -4.58 19.68
C GLY A 310 7.44 -4.50 18.20
N SER A 311 6.16 -4.59 17.81
CA SER A 311 5.76 -4.44 16.40
C SER A 311 5.95 -3.00 15.89
N TYR A 312 5.62 -1.98 16.70
CA TYR A 312 5.89 -0.58 16.36
C TYR A 312 7.39 -0.26 16.36
N VAL A 313 8.15 -0.75 17.36
CA VAL A 313 9.61 -0.60 17.39
C VAL A 313 10.26 -1.26 16.18
N GLY A 314 9.79 -2.44 15.77
CA GLY A 314 10.26 -3.12 14.56
C GLY A 314 9.98 -2.31 13.27
N ARG A 315 8.82 -1.65 13.18
CA ARG A 315 8.51 -0.72 12.08
C ARG A 315 9.42 0.50 12.10
N ILE A 316 9.61 1.13 13.27
CA ILE A 316 10.53 2.27 13.41
C ILE A 316 11.96 1.85 13.01
N TYR A 317 12.42 0.69 13.48
CA TYR A 317 13.74 0.16 13.14
C TYR A 317 13.91 0.00 11.63
N SER A 318 12.90 -0.57 10.95
CA SER A 318 12.98 -0.73 9.51
C SER A 318 13.01 0.63 8.79
N GLU A 319 12.15 1.58 9.15
CA GLU A 319 12.16 2.92 8.53
C GLU A 319 13.48 3.69 8.76
N VAL A 320 14.05 3.62 9.97
CA VAL A 320 15.30 4.32 10.32
C VAL A 320 16.54 3.73 9.64
N GLN A 321 16.51 2.45 9.24
CA GLN A 321 17.64 1.85 8.52
C GLN A 321 17.94 2.50 7.16
N GLN A 322 16.97 3.18 6.53
CA GLN A 322 17.15 3.91 5.26
C GLN A 322 17.78 3.10 4.11
N ARG A 323 17.73 1.75 4.16
CA ARG A 323 18.04 0.90 2.99
C ARG A 323 17.08 1.22 1.85
N PRO A 324 17.53 1.18 0.58
CA PRO A 324 16.65 1.42 -0.57
C PRO A 324 15.48 0.43 -0.60
N LEU A 325 14.36 0.86 -1.19
CA LEU A 325 13.14 0.05 -1.31
C LEU A 325 13.34 -1.16 -2.23
N TYR A 326 14.08 -0.96 -3.32
CA TYR A 326 14.41 -1.98 -4.31
C TYR A 326 15.82 -1.78 -4.82
N ILE A 327 16.34 -2.79 -5.52
CA ILE A 327 17.61 -2.74 -6.23
C ILE A 327 17.33 -3.19 -7.65
N VAL A 328 17.63 -2.32 -8.60
CA VAL A 328 17.55 -2.61 -10.03
C VAL A 328 18.81 -3.37 -10.44
N ARG A 329 18.61 -4.51 -11.11
CA ARG A 329 19.68 -5.25 -11.77
C ARG A 329 20.02 -4.62 -13.10
N ASP A 330 18.99 -4.30 -13.89
CA ASP A 330 19.14 -3.75 -15.22
C ASP A 330 17.93 -2.88 -15.61
N VAL A 331 18.14 -1.92 -16.50
CA VAL A 331 17.07 -1.14 -17.13
C VAL A 331 17.20 -1.31 -18.64
N ILE A 332 16.30 -2.09 -19.20
CA ILE A 332 16.31 -2.47 -20.61
C ILE A 332 15.46 -1.47 -21.38
N ARG A 333 16.02 -0.93 -22.45
CA ARG A 333 15.39 0.01 -23.37
C ARG A 333 15.63 -0.47 -24.79
N HIS A 334 14.88 0.09 -25.73
CA HIS A 334 15.15 -0.12 -27.13
C HIS A 334 16.52 0.48 -27.51
N ASP A 335 17.25 -0.18 -28.42
CA ASP A 335 18.65 0.15 -28.75
C ASP A 335 18.86 1.56 -29.36
N ALA A 336 17.77 2.26 -29.70
CA ALA A 336 17.78 3.59 -30.31
C ALA A 336 17.74 4.76 -29.32
N ASP A 337 17.79 4.50 -27.99
CA ASP A 337 17.46 5.45 -26.92
C ASP A 337 18.57 5.65 -25.87
#